data_AF-A0A914NKW5-F1
#
_entry.id   AF-A0A914NKW5-F1
#
_cell.length_a   1.000
_cell.length_b   1.000
_cell.length_c   1.000
_cell.angle_alpha   90.00
_cell.angle_beta   90.00
_cell.angle_gamma   90.00
#
_symmetry.space_group_name_H-M   'P 1'
#
loop_
_entity.id
_entity.type
_entity.pdbx_description
1 polymer ?
#
loop_
_entity_poly.entity_id
_entity_poly.type
_entity_poly.pdbx_seq_one_letter_code
_entity_poly.pdbx_strand_id
1 'polypeptide(L)'
;MILMIDTIVLCGNTEDIQGKSLFSWMFSKKREPNGPEPKYEKLAKKQWKWIEKQLENSNADYLFVAGHYPIYSTCEHEEKEEETFVNYIVSGAASRSDRSAKHLNDISEDSLLFRYPTGWNPFSQIGFSNGGFVQVRVERNQSEINFFDGKSRKRYSFQIRPRKKRN
;
A
#
# COMPACT_ATOMS: atom_id res chain seq x y z
N MET A 1 9.17 13.82 2.56
CA MET A 1 7.78 14.08 2.97
C MET A 1 7.05 12.77 3.10
N ILE A 2 6.20 12.63 4.12
CA ILE A 2 5.29 11.49 4.27
C ILE A 2 3.87 12.05 4.32
N LEU A 3 3.00 11.58 3.42
CA LEU A 3 1.57 11.90 3.42
C LEU A 3 0.81 10.66 3.87
N MET A 4 0.10 10.77 4.99
CA MET A 4 -0.81 9.74 5.44
C MET A 4 -2.21 10.10 4.97
N ILE A 5 -2.81 9.23 4.16
CA ILE A 5 -4.14 9.41 3.58
C ILE A 5 -5.11 8.41 4.20
N ASP A 6 -6.35 8.86 4.38
CA ASP A 6 -7.44 8.00 4.84
C ASP A 6 -8.13 7.40 3.61
N THR A 7 -7.67 6.22 3.22
CA THR A 7 -8.24 5.50 2.08
C THR A 7 -9.67 5.03 2.32
N ILE A 8 -10.14 4.95 3.58
CA ILE A 8 -11.53 4.58 3.88
C ILE A 8 -12.45 5.75 3.55
N VAL A 9 -12.05 6.96 3.92
CA VAL A 9 -12.80 8.18 3.57
C VAL A 9 -12.82 8.39 2.04
N LEU A 10 -11.71 8.11 1.35
CA LEU A 10 -11.59 8.32 -0.10
C LEU A 10 -12.30 7.25 -0.94
N CYS A 11 -12.13 5.97 -0.60
CA CYS A 11 -12.62 4.86 -1.41
C CYS A 11 -13.97 4.31 -0.93
N GLY A 12 -14.43 4.70 0.26
CA GLY A 12 -15.60 4.14 0.91
C GLY A 12 -15.26 2.93 1.79
N ASN A 13 -16.15 2.66 2.74
CA ASN A 13 -16.03 1.48 3.58
C ASN A 13 -16.48 0.23 2.80
N THR A 14 -15.73 -0.86 2.94
CA THR A 14 -16.04 -2.13 2.28
C THR A 14 -17.11 -2.94 3.01
N GLU A 15 -17.58 -2.50 4.18
CA GLU A 15 -18.63 -3.19 4.96
C GLU A 15 -19.61 -2.24 5.70
N ASP A 16 -20.91 -2.55 5.59
CA ASP A 16 -21.94 -2.15 6.55
C ASP A 16 -21.78 -3.04 7.79
N ILE A 17 -21.23 -2.52 8.89
CA ILE A 17 -21.09 -3.28 10.15
C ILE A 17 -21.85 -2.55 11.26
N GLN A 18 -23.13 -2.89 11.43
CA GLN A 18 -23.79 -2.76 12.74
C GLN A 18 -23.29 -3.91 13.64
N GLY A 19 -22.11 -3.80 14.25
CA GLY A 19 -21.63 -4.86 15.15
C GLY A 19 -20.14 -4.80 15.51
N LYS A 20 -19.85 -4.43 16.75
CA LYS A 20 -18.51 -4.16 17.32
C LYS A 20 -17.65 -5.41 17.56
N SER A 21 -17.06 -6.03 16.53
CA SER A 21 -15.97 -7.00 16.78
C SER A 21 -15.02 -7.20 15.59
N LEU A 22 -13.72 -7.13 15.88
CA LEU A 22 -12.59 -7.33 14.96
C LEU A 22 -12.64 -8.68 14.21
N PHE A 23 -13.32 -9.67 14.78
CA PHE A 23 -13.50 -10.99 14.16
C PHE A 23 -14.58 -11.01 13.09
N SER A 24 -15.64 -10.19 13.22
CA SER A 24 -16.71 -10.13 12.19
C SER A 24 -16.18 -9.56 10.88
N TRP A 25 -15.37 -8.49 10.96
CA TRP A 25 -14.69 -7.85 9.82
C TRP A 25 -13.82 -8.80 8.97
N MET A 26 -13.36 -9.91 9.56
CA MET A 26 -12.52 -10.88 8.85
C MET A 26 -13.31 -11.88 8.01
N PHE A 27 -14.60 -12.07 8.31
CA PHE A 27 -15.44 -13.11 7.70
C PHE A 27 -16.62 -12.58 6.90
N SER A 28 -16.89 -11.27 6.90
CA SER A 28 -17.97 -10.72 6.08
C SER A 28 -17.60 -10.57 4.59
N LYS A 29 -18.62 -10.61 3.74
CA LYS A 29 -18.49 -10.57 2.29
C LYS A 29 -17.93 -9.20 1.88
N LYS A 30 -16.63 -9.16 1.59
CA LYS A 30 -15.94 -7.98 1.05
C LYS A 30 -16.70 -7.45 -0.17
N ARG A 31 -17.33 -6.29 -0.05
CA ARG A 31 -17.69 -5.48 -1.22
C ARG A 31 -16.45 -4.71 -1.64
N GLU A 32 -16.21 -4.63 -2.94
CA GLU A 32 -15.18 -3.74 -3.46
C GLU A 32 -15.60 -2.29 -3.20
N PRO A 33 -14.68 -1.43 -2.72
CA PRO A 33 -14.99 -0.04 -2.44
C PRO A 33 -15.26 0.70 -3.77
N ASN A 34 -16.49 1.19 -3.95
CA ASN A 34 -16.95 1.86 -5.18
C ASN A 34 -17.02 3.39 -5.02
N GLY A 35 -16.04 3.97 -4.32
CA GLY A 35 -15.96 5.41 -4.07
C GLY A 35 -16.53 5.83 -2.72
N PRO A 36 -16.36 7.12 -2.35
CA PRO A 36 -16.69 7.60 -1.02
C PRO A 36 -18.19 7.46 -0.74
N GLU A 37 -18.53 7.00 0.47
CA GLU A 37 -19.94 6.96 0.89
C GLU A 37 -20.57 8.36 0.80
N PRO A 38 -21.87 8.50 0.46
CA PRO A 38 -22.52 9.80 0.30
C PRO A 38 -22.34 10.73 1.52
N LYS A 39 -22.31 10.17 2.73
CA LYS A 39 -22.09 10.90 3.99
C LYS A 39 -20.67 11.49 4.11
N TYR A 40 -19.69 10.91 3.42
CA TYR A 40 -18.28 11.31 3.44
C TYR A 40 -17.82 12.01 2.17
N GLU A 41 -18.66 12.14 1.14
CA GLU A 41 -18.29 12.73 -0.15
C GLU A 41 -17.63 14.11 -0.02
N LYS A 42 -18.17 14.97 0.86
CA LYS A 42 -17.59 16.30 1.13
C LYS A 42 -16.21 16.22 1.81
N LEU A 43 -16.01 15.25 2.70
CA LEU A 43 -14.72 15.02 3.35
C LEU A 43 -13.72 14.43 2.38
N ALA A 44 -14.12 13.46 1.55
CA ALA A 44 -13.31 12.88 0.50
C ALA A 44 -12.83 13.96 -0.48
N LYS A 45 -13.74 14.83 -0.96
CA LYS A 45 -13.38 15.98 -1.82
C LYS A 45 -12.42 16.95 -1.12
N LYS A 46 -12.61 17.21 0.18
CA LYS A 46 -11.71 18.07 0.96
C LYS A 46 -10.32 17.45 1.12
N GLN A 47 -10.27 16.16 1.42
CA GLN A 47 -9.02 15.41 1.55
C GLN A 47 -8.29 15.32 0.21
N TRP A 48 -9.00 15.09 -0.88
CA TRP A 48 -8.45 15.09 -2.24
C TRP A 48 -7.79 16.42 -2.58
N LYS A 49 -8.50 17.54 -2.40
CA LYS A 49 -7.93 18.89 -2.60
C LYS A 49 -6.73 19.17 -1.70
N TRP A 50 -6.75 18.65 -0.47
CA TRP A 50 -5.60 18.77 0.43
C TRP A 50 -4.40 17.97 -0.08
N ILE A 51 -4.60 16.73 -0.56
CA ILE A 51 -3.56 15.89 -1.16
C ILE A 51 -2.96 16.59 -2.37
N GLU A 52 -3.78 17.04 -3.34
CA GLU A 52 -3.33 17.78 -4.52
C GLU A 52 -2.44 18.96 -4.12
N LYS A 53 -2.92 19.79 -3.20
CA LYS A 53 -2.17 20.94 -2.69
C LYS A 53 -0.84 20.54 -2.03
N GLN A 54 -0.79 19.45 -1.26
CA GLN A 54 0.46 18.99 -0.66
C GLN A 54 1.45 18.47 -1.71
N LEU A 55 0.96 17.74 -2.71
CA LEU A 55 1.79 17.18 -3.78
C LEU A 55 2.36 18.29 -4.68
N GLU A 56 1.52 19.25 -5.09
CA GLU A 56 1.91 20.38 -5.96
C GLU A 56 2.97 21.28 -5.32
N ASN A 57 2.87 21.50 -4.00
CA ASN A 57 3.79 22.39 -3.28
C ASN A 57 5.01 21.66 -2.70
N SER A 58 5.17 20.36 -2.96
CA SER A 58 6.23 19.57 -2.35
C SER A 58 7.54 19.62 -3.14
N ASN A 59 8.55 20.25 -2.55
CA ASN A 59 9.94 20.21 -3.02
C ASN A 59 10.78 19.09 -2.38
N ALA A 60 10.14 18.07 -1.79
CA ALA A 60 10.83 17.01 -1.08
C ALA A 60 11.65 16.10 -2.02
N ASP A 61 12.86 15.73 -1.61
CA ASP A 61 13.70 14.79 -2.37
C ASP A 61 13.08 13.39 -2.42
N TYR A 62 12.38 12.99 -1.35
CA TYR A 62 11.59 11.76 -1.26
C TYR A 62 10.15 12.05 -0.84
N LEU A 63 9.19 11.40 -1.49
CA LEU A 63 7.76 11.52 -1.21
C LEU A 63 7.16 10.13 -1.01
N PHE A 64 6.67 9.87 0.20
CA PHE A 64 5.98 8.64 0.54
C PHE A 64 4.50 8.94 0.79
N VAL A 65 3.61 8.15 0.22
CA VAL A 65 2.18 8.17 0.53
C VAL A 65 1.83 6.86 1.22
N ALA A 66 1.19 6.95 2.38
CA ALA A 66 0.77 5.80 3.18
C ALA A 66 -0.74 5.84 3.39
N GLY A 67 -1.40 4.70 3.19
CA GLY A 67 -2.82 4.53 3.38
C GLY A 67 -3.14 3.10 3.85
N HIS A 68 -4.38 2.86 4.25
CA HIS A 68 -4.80 1.55 4.74
C HIS A 68 -5.01 0.55 3.61
N TYR A 69 -5.68 0.98 2.54
CA TYR A 69 -5.95 0.14 1.38
C TYR A 69 -4.75 0.13 0.43
N PRO A 70 -4.32 -1.07 -0.03
CA PRO A 70 -3.30 -1.15 -1.07
C PRO A 70 -3.87 -0.57 -2.37
N ILE A 71 -3.02 0.17 -3.08
CA ILE A 71 -3.29 0.64 -4.43
C ILE A 71 -2.53 -0.29 -5.37
N TYR A 72 -3.21 -0.79 -6.40
CA TYR A 72 -2.62 -1.52 -7.50
C TYR A 72 -2.78 -0.65 -8.76
N SER A 73 -1.71 -0.53 -9.54
CA SER A 73 -1.77 0.11 -10.86
C SER A 73 -1.26 -0.92 -11.85
N THR A 74 -2.14 -1.38 -12.74
CA THR A 74 -1.73 -2.03 -13.98
C THR A 74 -1.33 -0.91 -14.92
N CYS A 75 -0.03 -0.65 -15.08
CA CYS A 75 0.41 0.35 -16.04
C CYS A 75 0.06 -0.16 -17.45
N GLU A 76 -0.95 0.43 -18.10
CA GLU A 76 -1.06 0.38 -19.56
C GLU A 76 0.00 1.32 -20.13
N HIS A 77 0.91 0.73 -20.90
CA HIS A 77 2.09 1.39 -21.43
C HIS A 77 1.72 2.22 -22.66
N GLU A 78 1.19 3.43 -22.47
CA GLU A 78 1.16 4.42 -23.54
C GLU A 78 2.47 5.22 -23.50
N GLU A 79 3.36 4.90 -24.44
CA GLU A 79 4.62 5.61 -24.65
C GLU A 79 4.37 7.10 -24.93
N LYS A 80 4.50 7.96 -23.92
CA LYS A 80 5.15 9.28 -23.99
C LYS A 80 4.98 10.06 -22.68
N GLU A 81 6.03 10.84 -22.40
CA GLU A 81 6.24 11.72 -21.24
C GLU A 81 6.91 11.04 -20.05
N GLU A 82 7.98 11.70 -19.56
CA GLU A 82 8.93 11.28 -18.54
C GLU A 82 8.40 10.18 -17.60
N GLU A 83 8.86 8.94 -17.78
CA GLU A 83 8.46 7.80 -16.95
C GLU A 83 8.65 8.13 -15.46
N THR A 84 7.53 8.44 -14.80
CA THR A 84 7.50 8.69 -13.37
C THR A 84 7.30 7.34 -12.68
N PHE A 85 8.41 6.68 -12.36
CA PHE A 85 8.37 5.39 -11.68
C PHE A 85 7.87 5.55 -10.23
N VAL A 86 6.69 5.00 -9.94
CA VAL A 86 6.13 4.94 -8.59
C VAL A 86 6.38 3.56 -7.99
N ASN A 87 6.96 3.53 -6.79
CA ASN A 87 7.19 2.29 -6.05
C ASN A 87 6.02 2.02 -5.11
N TYR A 88 5.38 0.85 -5.24
CA TYR A 88 4.32 0.41 -4.33
C TYR A 88 4.89 -0.51 -3.26
N ILE A 89 4.69 -0.15 -1.99
CA ILE A 89 5.15 -0.91 -0.83
C ILE A 89 3.92 -1.27 0.00
N VAL A 90 3.64 -2.57 0.15
CA VAL A 90 2.54 -3.06 0.97
C VAL A 90 3.11 -3.75 2.22
N SER A 91 2.77 -3.22 3.40
CA SER A 91 3.23 -3.73 4.69
C SER A 91 2.04 -4.00 5.63
N GLY A 92 1.36 -5.13 5.43
CA GLY A 92 0.18 -5.56 6.21
C GLY A 92 0.38 -6.82 7.06
N ALA A 93 1.63 -7.29 7.22
CA ALA A 93 1.92 -8.62 7.77
C ALA A 93 2.24 -8.64 9.29
N ALA A 94 2.02 -7.56 10.03
CA ALA A 94 2.49 -7.42 11.41
C ALA A 94 1.73 -8.27 12.45
N SER A 95 0.43 -8.53 12.25
CA SER A 95 -0.42 -9.29 13.19
C SER A 95 -0.88 -10.63 12.60
N ARG A 96 -1.37 -10.62 11.37
CA ARG A 96 -1.72 -11.82 10.61
C ARG A 96 -1.09 -11.70 9.23
N SER A 97 -0.62 -12.81 8.70
CA SER A 97 -0.14 -12.87 7.32
C SER A 97 -1.07 -13.80 6.54
N ASP A 98 -1.89 -13.20 5.69
CA ASP A 98 -2.64 -13.98 4.69
C ASP A 98 -1.69 -14.36 3.55
N ARG A 99 -1.83 -15.58 3.03
CA ARG A 99 -1.08 -16.09 1.88
C ARG A 99 -1.89 -16.01 0.59
N SER A 100 -3.11 -15.47 0.62
CA SER A 100 -4.02 -15.34 -0.52
C SER A 100 -3.34 -14.71 -1.74
N ALA A 101 -3.33 -15.45 -2.85
CA ALA A 101 -2.85 -15.00 -4.16
C ALA A 101 -4.00 -14.73 -5.13
N LYS A 102 -5.22 -14.50 -4.61
CA LYS A 102 -6.45 -14.44 -5.42
C LYS A 102 -6.39 -13.39 -6.54
N HIS A 103 -5.72 -12.27 -6.30
CA HIS A 103 -5.57 -11.15 -7.24
C HIS A 103 -4.16 -11.07 -7.83
N LEU A 104 -3.38 -12.16 -7.77
CA LEU A 104 -2.02 -12.16 -8.31
C LEU A 104 -2.03 -11.95 -9.84
N ASN A 105 -3.03 -12.50 -10.52
CA ASN A 105 -3.19 -12.36 -11.97
C ASN A 105 -3.69 -10.98 -12.40
N ASP A 106 -4.14 -10.15 -11.45
CA ASP A 106 -4.56 -8.77 -11.71
C ASP A 106 -3.34 -7.82 -11.72
N ILE A 107 -2.14 -8.33 -11.41
CA ILE A 107 -0.89 -7.58 -11.40
C ILE A 107 -0.01 -8.12 -12.54
N SER A 108 0.53 -7.24 -13.36
CA SER A 108 1.54 -7.59 -14.36
C SER A 108 2.74 -8.28 -13.69
N GLU A 109 3.16 -9.42 -14.23
CA GLU A 109 4.27 -10.21 -13.64
C GLU A 109 5.55 -9.38 -13.49
N ASP A 110 5.81 -8.47 -14.43
CA ASP A 110 6.97 -7.58 -14.42
C ASP A 110 6.93 -6.49 -13.33
N SER A 111 5.77 -6.25 -12.71
CA SER A 111 5.59 -5.24 -11.67
C SER A 111 5.72 -5.79 -10.25
N LEU A 112 5.59 -7.11 -10.06
CA LEU A 112 5.69 -7.74 -8.74
C LEU A 112 7.14 -8.15 -8.43
N LEU A 113 7.87 -7.24 -7.78
CA LEU A 113 9.28 -7.48 -7.45
C LEU A 113 9.50 -8.40 -6.23
N PHE A 114 8.62 -8.35 -5.23
CA PHE A 114 8.78 -9.13 -4.00
C PHE A 114 7.43 -9.41 -3.32
N ARG A 115 7.28 -10.64 -2.80
CA ARG A 115 6.10 -11.08 -2.05
C ARG A 115 6.52 -11.96 -0.87
N TYR A 116 5.90 -11.74 0.28
CA TYR A 116 6.07 -12.56 1.48
C TYR A 116 4.79 -12.55 2.32
N PRO A 117 4.39 -13.68 2.94
CA PRO A 117 4.98 -15.02 2.84
C PRO A 117 4.61 -15.78 1.55
N THR A 118 5.49 -16.69 1.10
CA THR A 118 5.29 -17.55 -0.09
C THR A 118 5.14 -19.03 0.31
N GLY A 119 4.51 -19.83 -0.57
CA GLY A 119 4.37 -21.30 -0.43
C GLY A 119 3.00 -21.78 0.10
N TRP A 120 2.62 -22.99 -0.31
CA TRP A 120 1.40 -23.69 0.12
C TRP A 120 1.63 -24.36 1.48
N ASN A 121 0.87 -23.99 2.51
CA ASN A 121 0.84 -24.72 3.77
C ASN A 121 -0.60 -24.69 4.32
N PRO A 122 -1.30 -25.84 4.41
CA PRO A 122 -2.72 -25.90 4.78
C PRO A 122 -3.02 -25.42 6.21
N PHE A 123 -2.00 -25.15 7.03
CA PHE A 123 -2.13 -24.69 8.42
C PHE A 123 -1.81 -23.19 8.62
N SER A 124 -1.58 -22.40 7.57
CA SER A 124 -1.12 -21.00 7.72
C SER A 124 -2.14 -20.03 8.35
N GLN A 125 -3.43 -20.38 8.38
CA GLN A 125 -4.46 -19.58 9.08
C GLN A 125 -4.43 -19.73 10.61
N ILE A 126 -3.64 -20.67 11.14
CA ILE A 126 -3.57 -20.97 12.59
C ILE A 126 -2.55 -20.06 13.31
N GLY A 127 -2.10 -18.96 12.69
CA GLY A 127 -1.39 -17.89 13.41
C GLY A 127 0.10 -18.12 13.69
N PHE A 128 0.78 -18.99 12.93
CA PHE A 128 2.21 -19.28 13.10
C PHE A 128 3.12 -18.64 12.01
N SER A 129 2.67 -17.63 11.26
CA SER A 129 3.62 -16.80 10.52
C SER A 129 4.24 -15.80 11.49
N ASN A 130 5.57 -15.68 11.51
CA ASN A 130 6.24 -14.65 12.32
C ASN A 130 5.91 -13.22 11.84
N GLY A 131 5.01 -13.04 10.87
CA GLY A 131 4.76 -11.76 10.25
C GLY A 131 5.98 -11.20 9.53
N GLY A 132 5.91 -9.90 9.26
CA GLY A 132 7.00 -9.12 8.68
C GLY A 132 6.70 -7.63 8.76
N PHE A 133 7.73 -6.83 8.55
CA PHE A 133 7.66 -5.37 8.55
C PHE A 133 8.64 -4.79 7.52
N VAL A 134 8.42 -3.53 7.16
CA VAL A 134 9.29 -2.78 6.26
C VAL A 134 10.01 -1.68 7.03
N GLN A 135 11.30 -1.56 6.80
CA GLN A 135 12.12 -0.43 7.27
C GLN A 135 12.50 0.43 6.07
N VAL A 136 12.34 1.74 6.20
CA VAL A 136 12.80 2.71 5.21
C VAL A 136 13.93 3.52 5.83
N ARG A 137 15.11 3.47 5.22
CA ARG A 137 16.29 4.27 5.58
C ARG A 137 16.46 5.35 4.53
N VAL A 138 16.24 6.61 4.91
CA VAL A 138 16.35 7.75 4.00
C VAL A 138 17.71 8.42 4.21
N GLU A 139 18.51 8.49 3.14
CA GLU A 139 19.77 9.25 3.11
C GLU A 139 19.71 10.33 2.01
N ARG A 140 20.74 11.17 1.90
CA ARG A 140 20.74 12.32 0.98
C ARG A 140 20.64 11.92 -0.49
N ASN A 141 21.36 10.87 -0.88
CA ASN A 141 21.52 10.49 -2.29
C ASN A 141 20.79 9.18 -2.63
N GLN A 142 20.33 8.46 -1.61
CA GLN A 142 19.69 7.16 -1.76
C GLN A 142 18.80 6.86 -0.56
N SER A 143 17.67 6.22 -0.80
CA SER A 143 16.81 5.67 0.26
C SER A 143 16.72 4.16 0.08
N GLU A 144 17.02 3.40 1.13
CA GLU A 144 16.95 1.93 1.13
C GLU A 144 15.64 1.47 1.77
N ILE A 145 14.95 0.56 1.11
CA ILE A 145 13.72 -0.06 1.59
C ILE A 145 14.03 -1.53 1.87
N ASN A 146 13.95 -1.92 3.14
CA ASN A 146 14.30 -3.24 3.63
C ASN A 146 13.06 -3.97 4.13
N PHE A 147 12.81 -5.17 3.61
CA PHE A 147 11.74 -6.06 4.08
C PHE A 147 12.32 -7.08 5.05
N PHE A 148 11.74 -7.17 6.24
CA PHE A 148 12.11 -8.12 7.28
C PHE A 148 10.97 -9.10 7.55
N ASP A 149 11.31 -10.35 7.87
CA ASP A 149 10.38 -11.23 8.57
C ASP A 149 10.34 -10.89 10.06
N GLY A 150 9.38 -11.40 10.84
CA GLY A 150 9.36 -11.12 12.29
C GLY A 150 10.38 -11.90 13.11
N LYS A 151 11.33 -12.59 12.47
CA LYS A 151 12.59 -12.98 13.12
C LYS A 151 13.71 -11.98 12.84
N SER A 152 13.36 -10.80 12.32
CA SER A 152 14.27 -9.73 11.92
C SER A 152 15.28 -10.14 10.86
N ARG A 153 14.99 -11.17 10.05
CA ARG A 153 15.83 -11.56 8.92
C ARG A 153 15.42 -10.75 7.70
N LYS A 154 16.39 -10.09 7.07
CA LYS A 154 16.16 -9.34 5.83
C LYS A 154 15.79 -10.32 4.70
N ARG A 155 14.66 -10.10 4.06
CA ARG A 155 14.10 -10.95 2.99
C ARG A 155 14.28 -10.32 1.61
N TYR A 156 14.21 -9.01 1.53
CA TYR A 156 14.37 -8.25 0.30
C TYR A 156 14.86 -6.83 0.62
N SER A 157 15.59 -6.22 -0.31
CA SER A 157 15.96 -4.82 -0.24
C SER A 157 16.00 -4.24 -1.65
N PHE A 158 15.55 -3.01 -1.78
CA PHE A 158 15.77 -2.22 -2.98
C PHE A 158 16.03 -0.77 -2.58
N GLN A 159 16.52 0.02 -3.55
CA GLN A 159 16.92 1.39 -3.30
C GLN A 159 16.29 2.33 -4.31
N ILE A 160 15.90 3.51 -3.84
CA ILE A 160 15.33 4.59 -4.67
C ILE A 160 16.23 5.82 -4.60
N ARG A 161 16.27 6.56 -5.72
CA ARG A 161 16.99 7.83 -5.83
C ARG A 161 16.06 9.02 -5.53
N PRO A 162 16.60 10.17 -5.12
CA PRO A 162 15.83 11.40 -4.98
C PRO A 162 15.08 11.75 -6.27
N ARG A 163 13.92 12.39 -6.14
CA ARG A 163 13.19 12.97 -7.27
C ARG A 163 14.06 14.02 -7.95
N LYS A 164 14.05 14.07 -9.28
CA LYS A 164 14.54 15.24 -10.02
C LYS A 164 13.63 16.42 -9.68
N LYS A 165 14.23 17.55 -9.32
CA LYS A 165 13.46 18.78 -9.08
C LYS A 165 12.91 19.28 -10.42
N ARG A 166 11.64 19.70 -10.44
CA ARG A 166 11.10 20.44 -11.58
C ARG A 166 11.91 21.73 -11.71
N ASN A 167 12.54 21.92 -12.86
CA ASN A 167 13.18 23.19 -13.23
C ASN A 167 12.11 24.25 -13.51
#